data_AF-A0A4R2A135-F1
#
_entry.id   AF-A0A4R2A135-F1
#
_cell.length_a   1.000
_cell.length_b   1.000
_cell.length_c   1.000
_cell.angle_alpha   90.00
_cell.angle_beta   90.00
_cell.angle_gamma   90.00
#
_symmetry.space_group_name_H-M   'P 1'
#
loop_
_entity.id
_entity.type
_entity.pdbx_description
1 polymer ?
#
loop_
_entity_poly.entity_id
_entity_poly.type
_entity_poly.pdbx_seq_one_letter_code
_entity_poly.pdbx_strand_id
1 'polypeptide(L)'
;MSQQLSYDKTHLIISNFLNESNDKVFCFLKAEHTTGNSFVLKRYCKDNGHAIYMNLKSARSTKTLILQLLHAIEVPFVKQYQNDYLVHLLCSEIAKKKISHFVFDDIQELEASTNISEIFELFRYININTDVQFICVGFSMTASLSAEITRRSEFLNVI
;
A
#
# COMPACT_ATOMS: atom_id res chain seq x y z
N MET A 1 -2.21 -3.61 25.24
CA MET A 1 -3.06 -2.42 25.01
C MET A 1 -3.18 -2.25 23.51
N SER A 2 -4.39 -2.29 22.98
CA SER A 2 -4.67 -2.08 21.55
C SER A 2 -4.29 -0.66 21.16
N GLN A 3 -3.31 -0.49 20.25
CA GLN A 3 -2.98 0.84 19.71
C GLN A 3 -4.08 1.24 18.71
N GLN A 4 -4.91 2.20 19.13
CA GLN A 4 -5.86 2.88 18.24
C GLN A 4 -5.13 4.00 17.50
N LEU A 5 -5.33 4.09 16.19
CA LEU A 5 -4.80 5.18 15.37
C LEU A 5 -5.47 6.50 15.76
N SER A 6 -4.66 7.55 15.85
CA SER A 6 -5.12 8.94 15.94
C SER A 6 -4.83 9.63 14.63
N TYR A 7 -5.79 10.40 14.11
CA TYR A 7 -5.64 11.11 12.84
C TYR A 7 -4.38 11.98 12.80
N ASP A 8 -4.17 12.83 13.81
CA ASP A 8 -3.04 13.76 13.84
C ASP A 8 -1.70 13.03 13.85
N LYS A 9 -1.62 11.93 14.61
CA LYS A 9 -0.41 11.09 14.67
C LYS A 9 -0.16 10.37 13.35
N THR A 10 -1.20 9.76 12.78
CA THR A 10 -1.11 9.06 11.50
C THR A 10 -0.70 10.02 10.39
N HIS A 11 -1.32 11.19 10.32
CA HIS A 11 -0.99 12.22 9.34
C HIS A 11 0.46 12.67 9.47
N LEU A 12 0.93 12.95 10.69
CA LEU A 12 2.31 13.37 10.94
C LEU A 12 3.32 12.29 10.54
N ILE A 13 3.10 11.03 10.94
CA ILE A 13 4.02 9.93 10.62
C ILE A 13 4.12 9.73 9.12
N ILE A 14 2.98 9.68 8.41
CA ILE A 14 2.99 9.52 6.96
C ILE A 14 3.67 10.73 6.30
N SER A 15 3.34 11.96 6.72
CA SER A 15 3.96 13.18 6.16
C SER A 15 5.47 13.19 6.32
N ASN A 16 5.99 12.79 7.49
CA ASN A 16 7.44 12.71 7.72
C ASN A 16 8.07 11.65 6.82
N PHE A 17 7.44 10.48 6.69
CA PHE A 17 7.92 9.43 5.79
C PHE A 17 7.97 9.91 4.34
N LEU A 18 6.94 10.60 3.85
CA LEU A 18 6.91 11.09 2.47
C LEU A 18 7.96 12.20 2.20
N ASN A 19 8.29 13.03 3.21
CA ASN A 19 9.16 14.20 3.04
C ASN A 19 10.64 13.95 3.36
N GLU A 20 10.95 13.09 4.32
CA GLU A 20 12.32 12.92 4.83
C GLU A 20 13.06 11.73 4.16
N SER A 21 12.36 10.98 3.32
CA SER A 21 12.74 9.61 3.03
C SER A 21 12.77 9.28 1.53
N ASN A 22 13.58 10.01 0.77
CA ASN A 22 13.72 9.82 -0.69
C ASN A 22 14.08 8.38 -1.09
N ASP A 23 14.75 7.62 -0.21
CA ASP A 23 15.22 6.25 -0.52
C ASP A 23 14.31 5.15 0.03
N LYS A 24 13.20 5.49 0.72
CA LYS A 24 12.34 4.49 1.36
C LYS A 24 11.01 4.33 0.64
N VAL A 25 10.69 3.07 0.34
CA VAL A 25 9.51 2.69 -0.43
C VAL A 25 8.34 2.31 0.47
N PHE A 26 8.62 1.72 1.63
CA PHE A 26 7.61 1.20 2.55
C PHE A 26 7.70 1.89 3.92
N CYS A 27 6.54 2.19 4.48
CA CYS A 27 6.34 2.58 5.87
C CYS A 27 5.39 1.58 6.53
N PHE A 28 5.72 1.07 7.71
CA PHE A 28 4.79 0.23 8.47
C PHE A 28 4.20 1.00 9.63
N LEU A 29 2.88 0.97 9.76
CA LEU A 29 2.13 1.52 10.89
C LEU A 29 1.53 0.38 11.71
N LYS A 30 1.97 0.26 12.96
CA LYS A 30 1.43 -0.75 13.86
C LYS A 30 0.06 -0.34 14.39
N ALA A 31 -0.97 -1.10 14.03
CA ALA A 31 -2.34 -0.91 14.51
C ALA A 31 -3.16 -2.19 14.41
N GLU A 32 -4.03 -2.43 15.39
CA GLU A 32 -4.99 -3.55 15.30
C GLU A 32 -6.06 -3.27 14.24
N HIS A 33 -6.57 -4.32 13.60
CA HIS A 33 -7.70 -4.15 12.69
C HIS A 33 -8.97 -3.82 13.47
N THR A 34 -9.42 -2.57 13.37
CA THR A 34 -10.69 -2.11 13.94
C THR A 34 -11.38 -1.17 12.97
N THR A 35 -12.71 -1.12 13.01
CA THR A 35 -13.49 -0.17 12.20
C THR A 35 -13.04 1.28 12.43
N GLY A 36 -12.62 1.62 13.65
CA GLY A 36 -12.08 2.94 13.99
C GLY A 36 -10.78 3.25 13.26
N ASN A 37 -9.84 2.31 13.19
CA ASN A 37 -8.57 2.50 12.49
C ASN A 37 -8.77 2.63 10.98
N SER A 38 -9.62 1.78 10.38
CA SER A 38 -9.96 1.91 8.96
C SER A 38 -10.64 3.25 8.64
N PHE A 39 -11.45 3.81 9.56
CA PHE A 39 -12.04 5.13 9.38
C PHE A 39 -10.98 6.24 9.38
N VAL A 40 -9.99 6.17 10.28
CA VAL A 40 -8.87 7.13 10.32
C VAL A 40 -8.08 7.11 9.02
N LEU A 41 -7.74 5.93 8.50
CA LEU A 41 -7.00 5.78 7.24
C LEU A 41 -7.80 6.29 6.03
N LYS A 42 -9.11 5.97 5.96
CA LYS A 42 -9.99 6.48 4.91
C LYS A 42 -10.13 8.00 4.95
N ARG A 43 -10.25 8.58 6.15
CA ARG A 43 -10.28 10.03 6.32
C ARG A 43 -8.98 10.66 5.84
N TYR A 44 -7.84 10.10 6.23
CA TYR A 44 -6.53 10.57 5.78
C TYR A 44 -6.44 10.57 4.24
N CYS A 45 -6.82 9.49 3.56
CA CYS A 45 -6.80 9.46 2.09
C CYS A 45 -7.83 10.41 1.45
N LYS A 46 -8.96 10.67 2.11
CA LYS A 46 -9.93 11.68 1.63
C LYS A 46 -9.38 13.09 1.71
N ASP A 47 -8.65 13.41 2.78
CA ASP A 47 -8.05 14.72 3.00
C ASP A 47 -6.76 14.90 2.17
N ASN A 48 -6.19 13.82 1.63
CA ASN A 48 -5.01 13.80 0.78
C ASN A 48 -5.33 13.25 -0.62
N GLY A 49 -5.66 14.11 -1.59
CA GLY A 49 -6.09 13.71 -2.94
C GLY A 49 -5.07 12.91 -3.77
N HIS A 50 -3.83 12.76 -3.29
CA HIS A 50 -2.78 11.94 -3.89
C HIS A 50 -2.56 10.59 -3.18
N ALA A 51 -3.40 10.26 -2.20
CA ALA A 51 -3.33 9.05 -1.39
C ALA A 51 -4.50 8.12 -1.72
N ILE A 52 -4.23 6.82 -1.84
CA ILE A 52 -5.27 5.83 -2.17
C ILE A 52 -5.39 4.82 -1.04
N TYR A 53 -6.58 4.73 -0.43
CA TYR A 53 -6.90 3.73 0.58
C TYR A 53 -7.26 2.39 -0.07
N MET A 54 -6.72 1.29 0.47
CA MET A 54 -7.12 -0.06 0.10
C MET A 54 -7.08 -0.98 1.32
N ASN A 55 -8.11 -1.83 1.45
CA ASN A 55 -8.12 -2.93 2.42
C ASN A 55 -7.80 -4.25 1.71
N LEU A 56 -6.86 -5.02 2.26
CA LEU A 56 -6.27 -6.18 1.58
C LEU A 56 -7.00 -7.52 1.81
N LYS A 57 -8.10 -7.56 2.58
CA LYS A 57 -8.87 -8.80 2.91
C LYS A 57 -9.41 -9.62 1.74
N SER A 58 -9.22 -9.16 0.51
CA SER A 58 -9.70 -9.83 -0.72
C SER A 58 -8.62 -10.03 -1.78
N ALA A 59 -7.36 -9.64 -1.52
CA ALA A 59 -6.25 -9.75 -2.45
C ALA A 59 -5.63 -11.16 -2.41
N ARG A 60 -6.29 -12.15 -3.01
CA ARG A 60 -5.86 -13.57 -2.95
C ARG A 60 -4.84 -13.99 -4.01
N SER A 61 -4.60 -13.16 -5.03
CA SER A 61 -3.62 -13.42 -6.09
C SER A 61 -3.04 -12.10 -6.60
N THR A 62 -1.85 -12.16 -7.20
CA THR A 62 -1.17 -11.02 -7.84
C THR A 62 -2.07 -10.33 -8.86
N LYS A 63 -2.79 -11.13 -9.67
CA LYS A 63 -3.77 -10.59 -10.64
C LYS A 63 -4.94 -9.87 -9.95
N THR A 64 -5.52 -10.48 -8.92
CA THR A 64 -6.63 -9.85 -8.18
C THR A 64 -6.17 -8.54 -7.55
N LEU A 65 -4.97 -8.50 -7.00
CA LEU A 65 -4.39 -7.30 -6.41
C LEU A 65 -4.20 -6.19 -7.46
N ILE A 66 -3.66 -6.48 -8.64
CA ILE A 66 -3.53 -5.48 -9.72
C ILE A 66 -4.90 -4.93 -10.12
N LEU A 67 -5.91 -5.79 -10.27
CA LEU A 67 -7.27 -5.36 -10.59
C LEU A 67 -7.89 -4.50 -9.48
N GLN A 68 -7.63 -4.83 -8.22
CA GLN A 68 -8.06 -4.03 -7.09
C GLN A 68 -7.37 -2.67 -7.05
N LEU A 69 -6.07 -2.60 -7.39
CA LEU A 69 -5.32 -1.35 -7.46
C LEU A 69 -5.91 -0.46 -8.56
N LEU A 70 -6.11 -1.01 -9.76
CA LEU A 70 -6.79 -0.32 -10.87
C LEU A 70 -8.18 0.18 -10.46
N HIS A 71 -8.96 -0.64 -9.77
CA HIS A 71 -10.29 -0.24 -9.29
C HIS A 71 -10.22 0.86 -8.23
N ALA A 72 -9.28 0.78 -7.28
CA ALA A 72 -9.10 1.76 -6.21
C ALA A 72 -8.68 3.13 -6.76
N ILE A 73 -7.97 3.14 -7.88
CA ILE A 73 -7.62 4.36 -8.61
C ILE A 73 -8.65 4.70 -9.69
N GLU A 74 -9.87 4.15 -9.62
CA GLU A 74 -11.00 4.46 -10.50
C GLU A 74 -10.72 4.27 -12.00
N VAL A 75 -9.94 3.25 -12.36
CA VAL A 75 -9.76 2.86 -13.76
C VAL A 75 -10.94 1.99 -14.19
N PRO A 76 -11.67 2.35 -15.26
CA PRO A 76 -12.80 1.57 -15.75
C PRO A 76 -12.38 0.13 -16.08
N PHE A 77 -13.16 -0.85 -15.64
CA PHE A 77 -12.90 -2.25 -15.94
C PHE A 77 -13.19 -2.52 -17.42
N VAL A 78 -12.15 -2.57 -18.25
CA VAL A 78 -12.31 -2.99 -19.65
C VAL A 78 -11.86 -4.45 -19.77
N LYS A 79 -12.80 -5.33 -20.18
CA LYS A 79 -12.56 -6.77 -20.40
C LYS A 79 -11.41 -7.09 -21.38
N GLN A 80 -10.90 -6.09 -22.09
CA GLN A 80 -9.91 -6.23 -23.16
C GLN A 80 -8.45 -6.28 -22.66
N TYR A 81 -8.18 -5.95 -21.40
CA TYR A 81 -6.79 -5.95 -20.92
C TYR A 81 -6.32 -7.39 -20.64
N GLN A 82 -5.38 -7.86 -21.46
CA GLN A 82 -4.65 -9.10 -21.20
C GLN A 82 -3.72 -8.94 -19.99
N ASN A 83 -3.36 -10.06 -19.34
CA ASN A 83 -2.57 -10.08 -18.10
C ASN A 83 -1.31 -9.21 -18.16
N ASP A 84 -0.56 -9.28 -19.27
CA ASP A 84 0.75 -8.63 -19.39
C ASP A 84 0.66 -7.10 -19.47
N TYR A 85 -0.50 -6.56 -19.87
CA TYR A 85 -0.70 -5.12 -20.00
C TYR A 85 -1.23 -4.46 -18.71
N LEU A 86 -1.74 -5.24 -17.76
CA LEU A 86 -2.41 -4.69 -16.57
C LEU A 86 -1.45 -3.90 -15.67
N VAL A 87 -0.21 -4.35 -15.51
CA VAL A 87 0.79 -3.66 -14.69
C VAL A 87 1.22 -2.35 -15.35
N HIS A 88 1.45 -2.34 -16.66
CA HIS A 88 1.79 -1.13 -17.40
C HIS A 88 0.65 -0.10 -17.38
N LEU A 89 -0.61 -0.55 -17.53
CA LEU A 89 -1.79 0.30 -17.38
C LEU A 89 -1.84 0.92 -15.97
N LEU A 90 -1.60 0.11 -14.94
CA LEU A 90 -1.57 0.57 -13.56
C LEU A 90 -0.51 1.66 -13.35
N CYS A 91 0.72 1.44 -13.82
CA CYS A 91 1.79 2.44 -13.72
C CYS A 91 1.42 3.75 -14.45
N SER A 92 0.86 3.65 -15.66
CA SER A 92 0.42 4.80 -16.45
C SER A 92 -0.64 5.63 -15.72
N GLU A 93 -1.64 4.97 -15.14
CA GLU A 93 -2.74 5.64 -14.44
C GLU A 93 -2.30 6.21 -13.09
N ILE A 94 -1.37 5.56 -12.38
CA ILE A 94 -0.72 6.13 -11.18
C ILE A 94 -0.02 7.46 -11.52
N ALA A 95 0.81 7.46 -12.56
CA ALA A 95 1.54 8.65 -12.99
C ALA A 95 0.59 9.77 -13.45
N LYS A 96 -0.40 9.43 -14.28
CA LYS A 96 -1.40 10.38 -14.80
C LYS A 96 -2.24 11.03 -13.70
N LYS A 97 -2.66 10.24 -12.70
CA LYS A 97 -3.43 10.73 -11.55
C LYS A 97 -2.55 11.35 -10.46
N LYS A 98 -1.23 11.34 -10.63
CA LYS A 98 -0.23 11.84 -9.66
C LYS A 98 -0.45 11.22 -8.29
N ILE A 99 -0.65 9.91 -8.25
CA ILE A 99 -0.79 9.19 -6.98
C ILE A 99 0.59 9.11 -6.35
N SER A 100 0.70 9.62 -5.12
CA SER A 100 1.95 9.69 -4.37
C SER A 100 2.16 8.46 -3.48
N HIS A 101 1.08 7.93 -2.90
CA HIS A 101 1.19 6.75 -2.05
C HIS A 101 -0.11 5.95 -1.93
N PHE A 102 0.05 4.66 -1.67
CA PHE A 102 -1.04 3.78 -1.27
C PHE A 102 -1.02 3.56 0.25
N VAL A 103 -2.21 3.49 0.85
CA VAL A 103 -2.41 3.13 2.25
C VAL A 103 -3.10 1.77 2.29
N PHE A 104 -2.32 0.75 2.61
CA PHE A 104 -2.74 -0.65 2.69
C PHE A 104 -3.12 -1.02 4.11
N ASP A 105 -4.41 -1.20 4.34
CA ASP A 105 -4.99 -1.71 5.57
C ASP A 105 -4.99 -3.25 5.57
N ASP A 106 -4.70 -3.86 6.71
CA ASP A 106 -4.58 -5.31 6.91
C ASP A 106 -3.45 -6.00 6.10
N ILE A 107 -2.22 -5.49 6.18
CA ILE A 107 -1.08 -6.03 5.43
C ILE A 107 -0.80 -7.53 5.68
N GLN A 108 -1.20 -8.06 6.84
CA GLN A 108 -1.06 -9.50 7.14
C GLN A 108 -1.86 -10.40 6.21
N GLU A 109 -2.87 -9.87 5.51
CA GLU A 109 -3.61 -10.64 4.49
C GLU A 109 -2.70 -11.09 3.33
N LEU A 110 -1.59 -10.37 3.06
CA LEU A 110 -0.62 -10.79 2.05
C LEU A 110 0.19 -12.02 2.47
N GLU A 111 0.33 -12.28 3.77
CA GLU A 111 1.03 -13.46 4.29
C GLU A 111 0.25 -14.75 4.08
N ALA A 112 -1.08 -14.65 3.97
CA ALA A 112 -1.93 -15.78 3.62
C ALA A 112 -1.82 -16.16 2.13
N SER A 113 -1.21 -15.30 1.30
CA SER A 113 -0.97 -15.60 -0.11
C SER A 113 0.24 -16.51 -0.28
N THR A 114 0.10 -17.55 -1.12
CA THR A 114 1.25 -18.37 -1.55
C THR A 114 2.27 -17.59 -2.38
N ASN A 115 1.93 -16.38 -2.82
CA ASN A 115 2.70 -15.59 -3.78
C ASN A 115 3.23 -14.28 -3.16
N ILE A 116 3.43 -14.22 -1.84
CA ILE A 116 3.87 -13.00 -1.14
C ILE A 116 5.10 -12.34 -1.81
N SER A 117 6.12 -13.12 -2.18
CA SER A 117 7.31 -12.56 -2.84
C SER A 117 6.99 -11.94 -4.21
N GLU A 118 6.12 -12.57 -5.00
CA GLU A 118 5.67 -12.03 -6.30
C GLU A 118 4.92 -10.70 -6.12
N ILE A 119 4.09 -10.60 -5.09
CA ILE A 119 3.35 -9.38 -4.73
C ILE A 119 4.31 -8.25 -4.36
N PHE A 120 5.35 -8.53 -3.56
CA PHE A 120 6.33 -7.50 -3.20
C PHE A 120 7.26 -7.13 -4.36
N GLU A 121 7.58 -8.04 -5.29
CA GLU A 121 8.25 -7.68 -6.54
C GLU A 121 7.36 -6.77 -7.41
N LEU A 122 6.04 -7.01 -7.46
CA LEU A 122 5.09 -6.13 -8.15
C LEU A 122 5.09 -4.73 -7.54
N PHE A 123 5.00 -4.59 -6.21
CA PHE A 123 5.05 -3.27 -5.57
C PHE A 123 6.34 -2.53 -5.87
N ARG A 124 7.49 -3.23 -5.85
CA ARG A 124 8.78 -2.67 -6.21
C ARG A 124 8.82 -2.22 -7.68
N TYR A 125 8.31 -3.04 -8.59
CA TYR A 125 8.18 -2.65 -9.99
C TYR A 125 7.35 -1.38 -10.16
N ILE A 126 6.21 -1.29 -9.47
CA ILE A 126 5.34 -0.10 -9.54
C ILE A 126 6.09 1.13 -9.02
N ASN A 127 6.76 1.04 -7.86
CA ASN A 127 7.52 2.16 -7.30
C ASN A 127 8.62 2.64 -8.26
N ILE A 128 9.45 1.75 -8.82
CA ILE A 128 10.52 2.12 -9.76
C ILE A 128 9.98 2.88 -10.98
N ASN A 129 8.76 2.57 -11.42
CA ASN A 129 8.18 3.16 -12.63
C ASN A 129 7.30 4.39 -12.36
N THR A 130 6.99 4.71 -11.09
CA THR A 130 6.01 5.75 -10.76
C THR A 130 6.35 6.62 -9.54
N ASP A 131 7.42 6.28 -8.82
CA ASP A 131 7.83 6.86 -7.54
C ASP A 131 6.78 6.76 -6.42
N VAL A 132 5.73 5.94 -6.59
CA VAL A 132 4.69 5.76 -5.58
C VAL A 132 5.24 5.02 -4.35
N GLN A 133 4.89 5.49 -3.15
CA GLN A 133 5.28 4.85 -1.88
C GLN A 133 4.12 4.05 -1.26
N PHE A 134 4.42 3.16 -0.30
CA PHE A 134 3.43 2.28 0.31
C PHE A 134 3.42 2.40 1.83
N ILE A 135 2.27 2.77 2.38
CA ILE A 135 1.99 2.78 3.82
C ILE A 135 1.27 1.49 4.17
N CYS A 136 1.96 0.56 4.81
CA CYS A 136 1.44 -0.73 5.24
C CYS A 136 0.95 -0.65 6.69
N VAL A 137 -0.33 -0.88 6.94
CA VAL A 137 -0.91 -0.87 8.28
C VAL A 137 -1.24 -2.30 8.68
N GLY A 138 -0.86 -2.68 9.90
CA GLY A 138 -1.24 -3.97 10.45
C GLY A 138 -0.79 -4.18 11.89
N PHE A 139 -1.21 -5.29 12.49
CA PHE A 139 -1.07 -5.51 13.94
C PHE A 139 0.38 -5.83 14.38
N SER A 140 1.18 -6.46 13.52
CA SER A 140 2.58 -6.76 13.79
C SER A 140 3.42 -6.89 12.50
N MET A 141 4.70 -6.53 12.61
CA MET A 141 5.69 -6.82 11.57
C MET A 141 6.23 -8.22 11.79
N THR A 142 5.67 -9.21 11.09
CA THR A 142 6.15 -10.60 11.14
C THR A 142 7.51 -10.73 10.45
N ALA A 143 8.20 -11.85 10.67
CA ALA A 143 9.47 -12.13 9.99
C ALA A 143 9.32 -12.22 8.46
N SER A 144 8.19 -12.75 7.97
CA SER A 144 7.90 -12.87 6.54
C SER A 144 7.72 -11.48 5.89
N LEU A 145 6.88 -10.63 6.48
CA LEU A 145 6.68 -9.25 6.02
C LEU A 145 7.96 -8.44 6.11
N SER A 146 8.68 -8.54 7.24
CA SER A 146 9.95 -7.87 7.43
C SER A 146 10.97 -8.28 6.36
N ALA A 147 11.07 -9.57 6.05
CA ALA A 147 11.97 -10.06 5.02
C ALA A 147 11.65 -9.48 3.65
N GLU A 148 10.38 -9.46 3.24
CA GLU A 148 9.97 -8.94 1.93
C GLU A 148 10.08 -7.41 1.82
N ILE A 149 9.72 -6.68 2.88
CA ILE A 149 9.86 -5.22 2.95
C ILE A 149 11.33 -4.79 2.96
N THR A 150 12.19 -5.55 3.65
CA THR A 150 13.63 -5.23 3.77
C THR A 150 14.44 -5.75 2.59
N ARG A 151 13.88 -6.64 1.73
CA ARG A 151 14.64 -7.39 0.72
C ARG A 151 15.40 -6.51 -0.28
N ARG A 152 15.10 -5.21 -0.41
CA ARG A 152 15.87 -4.23 -1.22
C ARG A 152 15.42 -2.76 -1.10
N SER A 153 14.71 -2.38 -0.05
CA SER A 153 14.35 -0.98 0.25
C SER A 153 14.79 -0.64 1.67
N GLU A 154 15.46 0.50 1.86
CA GLU A 154 15.68 1.01 3.20
C GLU A 154 14.31 1.24 3.86
N PHE A 155 14.07 0.64 5.02
CA PHE A 155 12.78 0.64 5.68
C PHE A 155 12.82 1.57 6.90
N LEU A 156 11.74 2.32 7.15
CA LEU A 156 11.56 3.05 8.41
C LEU A 156 10.52 2.29 9.23
N ASN A 157 10.99 1.60 10.27
CA ASN A 157 10.10 1.02 11.28
C ASN A 157 9.64 2.15 12.21
N VAL A 158 8.40 2.60 12.09
CA VAL A 158 7.84 3.60 13.01
C VAL A 158 6.87 2.90 13.96
N ILE A 159 7.23 2.95 15.25
CA ILE A 159 6.55 2.32 16.40
C ILE A 159 5.17 2.92 16.65
#